data_AF-A0A927GWA7-F1
#
_entry.id   AF-A0A927GWA7-F1
#
_cell.length_a   1.000
_cell.length_b   1.000
_cell.length_c   1.000
_cell.angle_alpha   90.00
_cell.angle_beta   90.00
_cell.angle_gamma   90.00
#
_symmetry.space_group_name_H-M   'P 1'
#
loop_
_entity.id
_entity.type
_entity.pdbx_description
1 polymer ?
#
loop_
_entity_poly.entity_id
_entity_poly.type
_entity_poly.pdbx_seq_one_letter_code
_entity_poly.pdbx_strand_id
1 'polypeptide(L)'
;MTSFQLKIIALLSMIIDHIGLFFFPQFEIFRIVGRLAFPLFAWLVANGAQHTRDLKQYVFRLALLALVAQPPFWFANKAIGAPNLILNTVFTLCLGLLVIGAIKRFKNRWIWLAMAVACSSLAAIFNTDYGIAGVLSVAAFYIFRNHFKVMLAAQGLLLGVAPLLIHLLQTKHSVDLSRFYFSSPIEFWSLAALVLIYFRNKNGSPHLKYLFYIIYPLQYVIILLVYTFLVYGNPYYPILRTAITPNFSLLYIGTPVRSLDQCQAINLTIENEVKSSCPTCEITSSICPRNLEPELEATVDGKSEDYWVVRTETHHIRIEGDNTKSEVVCSEIAKQINAQTDQKAQCLMPQQKVRK
;
A
#
# COMPACT_ATOMS: atom_id res chain seq x y z
N MET A 1 -12.95 24.97 15.58
CA MET A 1 -12.38 23.64 15.89
C MET A 1 -11.13 23.75 16.77
N THR A 2 -11.05 23.12 17.95
CA THR A 2 -9.88 23.27 18.86
C THR A 2 -8.62 22.58 18.32
N SER A 3 -7.43 22.91 18.84
CA SER A 3 -6.20 22.18 18.50
C SER A 3 -6.26 20.69 18.85
N PHE A 4 -7.13 20.30 19.80
CA PHE A 4 -7.36 18.91 20.12
C PHE A 4 -8.12 18.18 19.01
N GLN A 5 -9.18 18.79 18.48
CA GLN A 5 -9.96 18.22 17.39
C GLN A 5 -9.10 18.02 16.13
N LEU A 6 -8.24 18.99 15.79
CA LEU A 6 -7.29 18.84 14.68
C LEU A 6 -6.34 17.64 14.85
N LYS A 7 -5.86 17.43 16.08
CA LYS A 7 -5.00 16.29 16.41
C LYS A 7 -5.72 14.95 16.24
N ILE A 8 -6.98 14.86 16.67
CA ILE A 8 -7.80 13.65 16.48
C ILE A 8 -8.09 13.42 15.01
N ILE A 9 -8.42 14.47 14.25
CA ILE A 9 -8.64 14.33 12.79
C ILE A 9 -7.37 13.83 12.11
N ALA A 10 -6.21 14.40 12.41
CA ALA A 10 -4.92 13.96 11.86
C ALA A 10 -4.62 12.48 12.15
N LEU A 11 -4.92 12.06 13.38
CA LEU A 11 -4.75 10.68 13.83
C LEU A 11 -5.68 9.72 13.08
N LEU A 12 -6.97 10.06 12.99
CA LEU A 12 -7.96 9.24 12.30
C LEU A 12 -7.66 9.16 10.80
N SER A 13 -7.32 10.29 10.15
CA SER A 13 -6.93 10.29 8.75
C SER A 13 -5.72 9.39 8.51
N MET A 14 -4.70 9.43 9.38
CA MET A 14 -3.52 8.56 9.26
C MET A 14 -3.88 7.08 9.40
N ILE A 15 -4.75 6.72 10.34
CA ILE A 15 -5.17 5.32 10.52
C ILE A 15 -5.96 4.85 9.29
N ILE A 16 -6.89 5.67 8.79
CA ILE A 16 -7.65 5.40 7.55
C ILE A 16 -6.70 5.24 6.36
N ASP A 17 -5.68 6.09 6.24
CA ASP A 17 -4.66 6.03 5.18
C ASP A 17 -3.95 4.68 5.13
N HIS A 18 -3.53 4.20 6.31
CA HIS A 18 -2.81 2.95 6.43
C HIS A 18 -3.74 1.74 6.26
N ILE A 19 -4.95 1.77 6.82
CA ILE A 19 -5.94 0.71 6.56
C ILE A 19 -6.19 0.58 5.05
N GLY A 20 -6.36 1.69 4.35
CA GLY A 20 -6.47 1.73 2.90
C GLY A 20 -5.26 1.11 2.20
N LEU A 21 -4.05 1.53 2.57
CA LEU A 21 -2.81 1.03 1.96
C LEU A 21 -2.62 -0.48 2.13
N PHE A 22 -2.88 -1.00 3.33
CA PHE A 22 -2.52 -2.37 3.69
C PHE A 22 -3.62 -3.39 3.38
N PHE A 23 -4.89 -3.01 3.46
CA PHE A 23 -6.01 -3.95 3.32
C PHE A 23 -6.91 -3.67 2.11
N PHE A 24 -6.95 -2.42 1.63
CA PHE A 24 -7.90 -1.97 0.62
C PHE A 24 -7.23 -1.12 -0.48
N PRO A 25 -6.10 -1.55 -1.07
CA PRO A 25 -5.31 -0.71 -1.99
C PRO A 25 -6.09 -0.29 -3.24
N GLN A 26 -7.10 -1.05 -3.65
CA GLN A 26 -8.00 -0.76 -4.76
C GLN A 26 -8.97 0.40 -4.49
N PHE A 27 -9.18 0.78 -3.22
CA PHE A 27 -10.10 1.84 -2.83
C PHE A 27 -9.32 3.14 -2.53
N GLU A 28 -9.07 3.93 -3.56
CA GLU A 28 -8.27 5.17 -3.45
C GLU A 28 -8.83 6.19 -2.44
N ILE A 29 -10.14 6.15 -2.15
CA ILE A 29 -10.81 7.05 -1.20
C ILE A 29 -10.15 7.05 0.19
N PHE A 30 -9.65 5.91 0.65
CA PHE A 30 -8.94 5.81 1.93
C PHE A 30 -7.64 6.63 1.91
N ARG A 31 -6.92 6.57 0.79
CA ARG A 31 -5.69 7.34 0.58
C ARG A 31 -5.97 8.83 0.46
N ILE A 32 -7.06 9.21 -0.23
CA ILE A 32 -7.53 10.61 -0.34
C ILE A 32 -7.79 11.21 1.05
N VAL A 33 -8.61 10.53 1.86
CA VAL A 33 -8.88 10.96 3.25
C VAL A 33 -7.59 10.98 4.06
N GLY A 34 -6.72 10.01 3.82
CA GLY A 34 -5.44 9.86 4.48
C GLY A 34 -4.45 11.00 4.25
N ARG A 35 -4.45 11.61 3.05
CA ARG A 35 -3.57 12.75 2.71
C ARG A 35 -3.73 13.96 3.63
N LEU A 36 -4.85 14.06 4.36
CA LEU A 36 -5.06 15.10 5.38
C LEU A 36 -4.08 14.99 6.55
N ALA A 37 -3.58 13.80 6.85
CA ALA A 37 -2.78 13.53 8.04
C ALA A 37 -1.49 14.36 8.06
N PHE A 38 -0.72 14.32 6.97
CA PHE A 38 0.60 14.93 6.94
C PHE A 38 0.57 16.45 7.16
N PRO A 39 -0.21 17.27 6.41
CA PRO A 39 -0.21 18.72 6.61
C PRO A 39 -0.73 19.12 8.00
N LEU A 40 -1.67 18.34 8.56
CA LEU A 40 -2.13 18.55 9.93
C LEU A 40 -1.02 18.29 10.95
N PHE A 41 -0.27 17.20 10.82
CA PHE A 41 0.89 16.93 11.69
C PHE A 41 2.01 17.94 11.49
N ALA A 42 2.34 18.31 10.25
CA ALA A 42 3.35 19.33 9.95
C ALA A 42 2.98 20.68 10.57
N TRP A 43 1.73 21.09 10.45
CA TRP A 43 1.21 22.29 11.09
C TRP A 43 1.26 22.20 12.62
N LEU A 44 0.87 21.06 13.21
CA LEU A 44 0.94 20.83 14.65
C LEU A 44 2.39 20.89 15.18
N VAL A 45 3.36 20.35 14.42
CA VAL A 45 4.78 20.42 14.76
C VAL A 45 5.26 21.86 14.75
N ALA A 46 4.96 22.61 13.69
CA ALA A 46 5.32 24.02 13.56
C ALA A 46 4.66 24.89 14.66
N ASN A 47 3.37 24.67 14.93
CA ASN A 47 2.64 25.37 15.98
C ASN A 47 3.18 25.01 17.39
N GLY A 48 3.54 23.74 17.62
CA GLY A 48 4.18 23.31 18.86
C GLY A 48 5.56 23.95 19.06
N ALA A 49 6.35 24.07 18.00
CA ALA A 49 7.67 24.70 18.04
C ALA A 49 7.60 26.19 18.41
N GLN A 50 6.52 26.89 18.05
CA GLN A 50 6.30 28.29 18.45
C GLN A 50 6.12 28.42 19.97
N HIS A 51 5.44 27.48 20.61
CA HIS A 51 5.08 27.56 22.03
C HIS A 51 6.05 26.81 22.96
N THR A 52 6.90 25.93 22.45
CA THR A 52 7.89 25.23 23.27
C THR A 52 9.01 26.16 23.74
N ARG A 53 9.34 26.06 25.03
CA ARG A 53 10.52 26.71 25.64
C ARG A 53 11.79 25.93 25.36
N ASP A 54 11.71 24.59 25.38
CA ASP A 54 12.82 23.69 25.07
C ASP A 54 12.60 23.00 23.73
N LEU A 55 13.31 23.48 22.71
CA LEU A 55 13.27 22.90 21.39
C LEU A 55 14.15 21.66 21.28
N LYS A 56 15.26 21.58 22.03
CA LYS A 56 16.18 20.44 21.99
C LYS A 56 15.48 19.18 22.47
N GLN A 57 14.77 19.29 23.58
CA GLN A 57 13.99 18.17 24.11
C GLN A 57 12.81 17.81 23.19
N TYR A 58 12.25 18.78 22.46
CA TYR A 58 11.22 18.50 21.47
C TYR A 58 11.75 17.69 20.28
N VAL A 59 12.89 18.10 19.72
CA VAL A 59 13.60 17.36 18.67
C VAL A 59 13.94 15.95 19.16
N PHE A 60 14.50 15.82 20.37
CA PHE A 60 14.86 14.52 20.93
C PHE A 60 13.66 13.56 21.03
N ARG A 61 12.52 14.03 21.56
CA ARG A 61 11.30 13.22 21.65
C ARG A 61 10.80 12.78 20.27
N LEU A 62 10.90 13.64 19.27
CA LEU A 62 10.45 13.34 17.91
C LEU A 62 11.41 12.37 17.19
N ALA A 63 12.73 12.54 17.37
CA ALA A 63 13.74 11.63 16.88
C ALA A 63 13.64 10.24 17.51
N LEU A 64 13.40 10.16 18.82
CA LEU A 64 13.17 8.89 19.52
C LEU A 64 11.93 8.18 18.98
N LEU A 65 10.84 8.92 18.76
CA LEU A 65 9.62 8.37 18.14
C LEU A 65 9.89 7.83 16.73
N ALA A 66 10.64 8.57 15.91
CA ALA A 66 11.01 8.14 14.56
C ALA A 66 11.81 6.84 14.58
N LEU A 67 12.78 6.71 15.50
CA LEU A 67 13.59 5.51 15.66
C LEU A 67 12.78 4.31 16.14
N VAL A 68 11.95 4.49 17.18
CA VAL A 68 11.11 3.42 17.74
C VAL A 68 10.06 2.93 16.73
N ALA A 69 9.51 3.83 15.91
CA ALA A 69 8.51 3.48 14.90
C ALA A 69 9.11 2.86 13.63
N GLN A 70 10.43 2.97 13.40
CA GLN A 70 11.04 2.51 12.15
C GLN A 70 10.96 0.99 11.96
N PRO A 71 11.26 0.12 12.94
CA PRO A 71 11.13 -1.32 12.76
C PRO A 71 9.71 -1.76 12.35
N PRO A 72 8.62 -1.42 13.09
CA PRO A 72 7.28 -1.85 12.69
C PRO A 72 6.84 -1.23 11.37
N PHE A 73 7.21 0.03 11.09
CA PHE A 73 6.99 0.66 9.78
C PHE A 73 7.63 -0.15 8.64
N TRP A 74 8.90 -0.54 8.80
CA TRP A 74 9.64 -1.27 7.78
C TRP A 74 9.05 -2.66 7.54
N PHE A 75 8.79 -3.43 8.61
CA PHE A 75 8.20 -4.77 8.47
C PHE A 75 6.81 -4.72 7.83
N ALA A 76 5.95 -3.78 8.22
CA ALA A 76 4.64 -3.62 7.61
C ALA A 76 4.76 -3.34 6.10
N ASN A 77 5.53 -2.33 5.70
CA ASN A 77 5.71 -1.99 4.27
C ASN A 77 6.36 -3.12 3.46
N LYS A 78 7.30 -3.87 4.06
CA LYS A 78 7.90 -5.04 3.43
C LYS A 78 6.87 -6.15 3.19
N ALA A 79 5.89 -6.32 4.09
CA ALA A 79 4.84 -7.33 3.96
C ALA A 79 3.96 -7.12 2.72
N ILE A 80 3.80 -5.87 2.25
CA ILE A 80 3.08 -5.52 1.01
C ILE A 80 3.99 -5.36 -0.22
N GLY A 81 5.26 -5.79 -0.13
CA GLY A 81 6.18 -5.83 -1.27
C GLY A 81 6.89 -4.51 -1.58
N ALA A 82 7.00 -3.57 -0.63
CA ALA A 82 7.77 -2.34 -0.86
C ALA A 82 9.26 -2.66 -1.12
N PRO A 83 9.84 -2.25 -2.27
CA PRO A 83 11.15 -2.74 -2.73
C PRO A 83 12.35 -2.11 -2.02
N ASN A 84 12.19 -0.93 -1.40
CA ASN A 84 13.28 -0.14 -0.83
C ASN A 84 13.05 0.22 0.64
N LEU A 85 14.13 0.45 1.38
CA LEU A 85 14.06 1.05 2.71
C LEU A 85 13.57 2.50 2.59
N ILE A 86 12.40 2.77 3.19
CA ILE A 86 11.82 4.10 3.32
C ILE A 86 11.86 4.45 4.81
N LEU A 87 12.27 5.67 5.13
CA LEU A 87 12.19 6.17 6.51
C LEU A 87 10.80 6.78 6.77
N ASN A 88 10.24 6.48 7.94
CA ASN A 88 8.88 6.91 8.27
C ASN A 88 8.72 8.44 8.33
N THR A 89 7.48 8.91 8.24
CA THR A 89 7.11 10.34 8.17
C THR A 89 7.64 11.17 9.35
N VAL A 90 7.86 10.56 10.51
CA VAL A 90 8.35 11.28 11.71
C VAL A 90 9.79 11.75 11.52
N PHE A 91 10.61 11.05 10.73
CA PHE A 91 11.93 11.56 10.34
C PHE A 91 11.83 12.88 9.59
N THR A 92 10.91 12.99 8.63
CA THR A 92 10.66 14.21 7.85
C THR A 92 10.18 15.35 8.74
N LEU A 93 9.26 15.08 9.67
CA LEU A 93 8.83 16.06 10.67
C LEU A 93 9.97 16.52 11.58
N CYS A 94 10.87 15.60 11.95
CA CYS A 94 12.06 15.90 12.76
C CYS A 94 13.04 16.80 12.00
N LEU A 95 13.30 16.52 10.73
CA LEU A 95 14.14 17.36 9.86
C LEU A 95 13.53 18.76 9.69
N GLY A 96 12.21 18.85 9.45
CA GLY A 96 11.51 20.14 9.41
C GLY A 96 11.60 20.92 10.73
N LEU A 97 11.54 20.22 11.88
CA LEU A 97 11.71 20.84 13.20
C LEU A 97 13.13 21.37 13.44
N LEU A 98 14.16 20.71 12.90
CA LEU A 98 15.54 21.22 12.94
C LEU A 98 15.69 22.53 12.16
N VAL A 99 15.04 22.64 11.00
CA VAL A 99 14.98 23.90 10.23
C VAL A 99 14.34 25.01 11.07
N ILE A 100 13.20 24.72 11.72
CA ILE A 100 12.57 25.68 12.66
C ILE A 100 13.53 26.05 13.80
N GLY A 101 14.33 25.10 14.29
CA GLY A 101 15.33 25.36 15.32
C GLY A 101 16.42 26.33 14.88
N ALA A 102 16.92 26.21 13.66
CA ALA A 102 17.83 27.20 13.10
C ALA A 102 17.16 28.58 12.99
N ILE A 103 15.89 28.63 12.57
CA ILE A 103 15.12 29.89 12.48
C ILE A 103 14.94 30.55 13.85
N LYS A 104 14.70 29.78 14.92
CA LYS A 104 14.57 30.31 16.29
C LYS A 104 15.90 30.75 16.88
N ARG A 105 16.99 30.04 16.56
CA ARG A 105 18.31 30.22 17.18
C ARG A 105 19.09 31.38 16.54
N PHE A 106 19.01 31.52 15.22
CA PHE A 106 19.84 32.44 14.46
C PHE A 106 19.01 33.52 13.77
N LYS A 107 19.52 34.76 13.69
CA LYS A 107 18.87 35.84 12.94
C LYS A 107 19.22 35.86 11.45
N ASN A 108 20.33 35.21 11.08
CA ASN A 108 20.85 35.22 9.71
C ASN A 108 20.06 34.27 8.80
N ARG A 109 19.40 34.82 7.77
CA ARG A 109 18.59 34.06 6.80
C ARG A 109 19.40 33.05 6.00
N TRP A 110 20.69 33.29 5.77
CA TRP A 110 21.56 32.35 5.07
C TRP A 110 21.74 31.06 5.86
N ILE A 111 21.76 31.12 7.19
CA ILE A 111 21.79 29.93 8.06
C ILE A 111 20.47 29.15 7.96
N TRP A 112 19.34 29.86 7.84
CA TRP A 112 18.03 29.21 7.67
C TRP A 112 17.96 28.45 6.34
N LEU A 113 18.41 29.10 5.27
CA LEU A 113 18.49 28.51 3.93
C LEU A 113 19.46 27.32 3.91
N ALA A 114 20.66 27.47 4.47
CA ALA A 114 21.62 26.38 4.56
C ALA A 114 21.07 25.18 5.34
N MET A 115 20.38 25.41 6.46
CA MET A 115 19.74 24.34 7.24
C MET A 115 18.57 23.70 6.47
N ALA A 116 17.76 24.49 5.77
CA ALA A 116 16.67 23.98 4.95
C ALA A 116 17.18 23.10 3.81
N VAL A 117 18.24 23.52 3.12
CA VAL A 117 18.91 22.73 2.08
C VAL A 117 19.50 21.46 2.69
N ALA A 118 20.28 21.55 3.76
CA ALA A 118 20.89 20.38 4.40
C ALA A 118 19.84 19.34 4.86
N CYS A 119 18.78 19.78 5.54
CA CYS A 119 17.71 18.88 5.98
C CYS A 119 16.92 18.28 4.81
N SER A 120 16.69 19.05 3.74
CA SER A 120 16.01 18.56 2.54
C SER A 120 16.88 17.55 1.78
N SER A 121 18.19 17.80 1.68
CA SER A 121 19.14 16.85 1.09
C SER A 121 19.20 15.56 1.89
N LEU A 122 19.21 15.62 3.23
CA LEU A 122 19.14 14.43 4.08
C LEU A 122 17.83 13.66 3.85
N ALA A 123 16.69 14.35 3.77
CA ALA A 123 15.39 13.73 3.49
C ALA A 123 15.40 12.97 2.15
N ALA A 124 16.01 13.54 1.11
CA ALA A 124 16.16 12.89 -0.19
C ALA A 124 17.14 11.70 -0.16
N ILE A 125 18.32 11.86 0.44
CA ILE A 125 19.35 10.81 0.51
C ILE A 125 18.83 9.58 1.28
N PHE A 126 18.13 9.81 2.39
CA PHE A 126 17.60 8.73 3.23
C PHE A 126 16.20 8.28 2.83
N ASN A 127 15.65 8.81 1.73
CA ASN A 127 14.33 8.47 1.22
C ASN A 127 13.25 8.48 2.32
N THR A 128 13.15 9.61 3.03
CA THR A 128 12.15 9.79 4.07
C THR A 128 10.78 10.06 3.44
N ASP A 129 9.72 9.51 4.01
CA ASP A 129 8.34 9.73 3.56
C ASP A 129 8.00 11.23 3.49
N TYR A 130 7.30 11.68 2.44
CA TYR A 130 7.12 13.09 2.04
C TYR A 130 8.39 13.88 1.64
N GLY A 131 9.60 13.37 1.89
CA GLY A 131 10.87 13.88 1.38
C GLY A 131 11.08 15.40 1.54
N ILE A 132 11.64 16.02 0.49
CA ILE A 132 11.94 17.46 0.43
C ILE A 132 10.67 18.29 0.65
N ALA A 133 9.56 17.92 -0.01
CA ALA A 133 8.29 18.62 0.11
C ALA A 133 7.83 18.72 1.57
N GLY A 134 7.98 17.61 2.31
CA GLY A 134 7.57 17.55 3.70
C GLY A 134 8.42 18.44 4.62
N VAL A 135 9.75 18.41 4.48
CA VAL A 135 10.66 19.28 5.27
C VAL A 135 10.34 20.75 5.03
N LEU A 136 10.20 21.15 3.77
CA LEU A 136 9.88 22.52 3.40
C LEU A 136 8.47 22.93 3.83
N SER A 137 7.51 22.01 3.80
CA SER A 137 6.13 22.25 4.26
C SER A 137 6.09 22.59 5.75
N VAL A 138 6.82 21.85 6.59
CA VAL A 138 6.95 22.14 8.04
C VAL A 138 7.55 23.53 8.26
N ALA A 139 8.63 23.87 7.54
CA ALA A 139 9.26 25.18 7.63
C ALA A 139 8.32 26.30 7.16
N ALA A 140 7.59 26.10 6.06
CA ALA A 140 6.63 27.06 5.52
C ALA A 140 5.47 27.34 6.49
N PHE A 141 4.94 26.30 7.16
CA PHE A 141 3.93 26.49 8.22
C PHE A 141 4.44 27.36 9.36
N TYR A 142 5.72 27.26 9.72
CA TYR A 142 6.31 28.07 10.77
C TYR A 142 6.59 29.51 10.33
N ILE A 143 7.20 29.71 9.15
CA ILE A 143 7.58 31.03 8.62
C ILE A 143 6.34 31.87 8.32
N PHE A 144 5.36 31.30 7.62
CA PHE A 144 4.19 32.04 7.14
C PHE A 144 2.98 31.98 8.10
N ARG A 145 3.18 31.55 9.34
CA ARG A 145 2.11 31.38 10.35
C ARG A 145 1.21 32.61 10.58
N ASN A 146 1.75 33.81 10.32
CA ASN A 146 1.03 35.08 10.48
C ASN A 146 0.42 35.61 9.17
N HIS A 147 0.73 35.00 8.03
CA HIS A 147 0.31 35.43 6.69
C HIS A 147 -0.38 34.28 5.94
N PHE A 148 -1.66 34.05 6.26
CA PHE A 148 -2.41 32.88 5.78
C PHE A 148 -2.41 32.72 4.25
N LYS A 149 -2.55 33.81 3.48
CA LYS A 149 -2.53 33.76 2.00
C LYS A 149 -1.19 33.24 1.45
N VAL A 150 -0.07 33.70 2.03
CA VAL A 150 1.28 33.26 1.62
C VAL A 150 1.52 31.83 2.05
N MET A 151 1.06 31.46 3.26
CA MET A 151 1.10 30.07 3.73
C MET A 151 0.31 29.14 2.79
N LEU A 152 -0.90 29.53 2.37
CA LEU A 152 -1.73 28.77 1.44
C LEU A 152 -1.02 28.59 0.10
N ALA A 153 -0.45 29.65 -0.47
CA ALA A 153 0.30 29.58 -1.72
C ALA A 153 1.53 28.67 -1.61
N ALA A 154 2.28 28.78 -0.51
CA ALA A 154 3.46 27.95 -0.26
C ALA A 154 3.09 26.45 -0.13
N GLN A 155 2.02 26.14 0.60
CA GLN A 155 1.55 24.74 0.73
C GLN A 155 0.96 24.21 -0.58
N GLY A 156 0.20 25.04 -1.30
CA GLY A 156 -0.32 24.72 -2.63
C GLY A 156 0.78 24.37 -3.62
N LEU A 157 1.89 25.12 -3.58
CA LEU A 157 3.07 24.82 -4.39
C LEU A 157 3.74 23.51 -3.94
N LEU A 158 4.06 23.38 -2.64
CA LEU A 158 4.86 22.26 -2.13
C LEU A 158 4.14 20.91 -2.16
N LEU A 159 2.83 20.89 -1.89
CA LEU A 159 2.05 19.65 -1.73
C LEU A 159 1.06 19.39 -2.88
N GLY A 160 0.81 20.40 -3.73
CA GLY A 160 -0.07 20.26 -4.90
C GLY A 160 0.69 20.34 -6.21
N VAL A 161 1.14 21.54 -6.58
CA VAL A 161 1.70 21.83 -7.91
C VAL A 161 3.04 21.12 -8.15
N ALA A 162 3.98 21.16 -7.19
CA ALA A 162 5.31 20.57 -7.39
C ALA A 162 5.26 19.03 -7.53
N PRO A 163 4.54 18.27 -6.66
CA PRO A 163 4.38 16.82 -6.85
C PRO A 163 3.70 16.46 -8.17
N LEU A 164 2.67 17.23 -8.56
CA LEU A 164 1.98 17.05 -9.85
C LEU A 164 2.92 17.28 -11.04
N LEU A 165 3.70 18.36 -11.02
CA LEU A 165 4.65 18.67 -12.09
C LEU A 165 5.71 17.58 -12.21
N ILE A 166 6.24 17.10 -11.09
CA ILE A 166 7.24 16.02 -11.09
C ILE A 166 6.64 14.72 -11.63
N HIS A 167 5.41 14.38 -11.26
CA HIS A 167 4.69 13.25 -11.82
C HIS A 167 4.56 13.37 -13.35
N LEU A 168 4.13 14.53 -13.85
CA LEU A 168 4.02 14.79 -15.29
C LEU A 168 5.38 14.71 -16.02
N LEU A 169 6.46 15.19 -15.40
CA LEU A 169 7.80 15.11 -15.99
C LEU A 169 8.35 13.68 -16.03
N GLN A 170 8.07 12.87 -15.01
CA GLN A 170 8.44 11.44 -14.97
C GLN A 170 7.75 10.66 -16.09
N THR A 171 6.48 10.94 -16.39
CA THR A 171 5.77 10.23 -17.48
C THR A 171 6.33 10.50 -18.88
N LYS A 172 7.10 11.60 -19.05
CA LYS A 172 7.64 12.03 -20.35
C LYS A 172 9.12 11.72 -20.56
N HIS A 173 9.89 11.49 -19.51
CA HIS A 173 11.33 11.27 -19.59
C HIS A 173 11.75 10.01 -18.81
N SER A 174 12.74 9.28 -19.33
CA SER A 174 13.38 8.11 -18.70
C SER A 174 14.25 8.44 -17.47
N VAL A 175 13.94 9.55 -16.77
CA VAL A 175 14.66 10.01 -15.57
C VAL A 175 13.87 9.63 -14.33
N ASP A 176 14.40 8.69 -13.55
CA ASP A 176 13.79 8.24 -12.29
C ASP A 176 13.95 9.29 -11.18
N LEU A 177 13.02 10.25 -11.15
CA LEU A 177 12.93 11.27 -10.10
C LEU A 177 12.20 10.78 -8.84
N SER A 178 11.72 9.52 -8.82
CA SER A 178 10.88 8.98 -7.73
C SER A 178 11.60 8.99 -6.37
N ARG A 179 12.94 8.94 -6.40
CA ARG A 179 13.82 9.02 -5.22
C ARG A 179 13.83 10.39 -4.55
N PHE A 180 13.49 11.47 -5.27
CA PHE A 180 13.58 12.83 -4.76
C PHE A 180 12.23 13.38 -4.30
N TYR A 181 11.13 12.87 -4.86
CA TYR A 181 9.77 13.33 -4.59
C TYR A 181 8.76 12.19 -4.78
N PHE A 182 7.91 11.96 -3.78
CA PHE A 182 6.75 11.08 -3.90
C PHE A 182 5.75 11.71 -4.88
N SER A 183 5.60 11.11 -6.06
CA SER A 183 4.92 11.69 -7.21
C SER A 183 3.59 11.00 -7.47
N SER A 184 2.59 11.28 -6.64
CA SER A 184 1.22 10.84 -6.87
C SER A 184 0.28 12.05 -7.01
N PRO A 185 -0.59 12.10 -8.04
CA PRO A 185 -1.63 13.12 -8.17
C PRO A 185 -2.54 13.22 -6.93
N ILE A 186 -2.62 12.14 -6.15
CA ILE A 186 -3.42 12.10 -4.93
C ILE A 186 -2.95 13.09 -3.86
N GLU A 187 -1.67 13.51 -3.90
CA GLU A 187 -1.10 14.47 -2.94
C GLU A 187 -1.82 15.82 -2.97
N PHE A 188 -2.45 16.19 -4.09
CA PHE A 188 -3.26 17.41 -4.19
C PHE A 188 -4.36 17.49 -3.13
N TRP A 189 -4.94 16.34 -2.75
CA TRP A 189 -5.99 16.26 -1.73
C TRP A 189 -5.51 16.64 -0.33
N SER A 190 -4.19 16.62 -0.08
CA SER A 190 -3.60 17.07 1.18
C SER A 190 -3.96 18.54 1.48
N LEU A 191 -4.19 19.37 0.46
CA LEU A 191 -4.54 20.78 0.61
C LEU A 191 -5.89 21.00 1.33
N ALA A 192 -6.78 20.02 1.34
CA ALA A 192 -8.03 20.08 2.10
C ALA A 192 -7.79 20.23 3.61
N ALA A 193 -6.62 19.80 4.13
CA ALA A 193 -6.22 20.03 5.52
C ALA A 193 -6.09 21.53 5.86
N LEU A 194 -5.82 22.40 4.87
CA LEU A 194 -5.67 23.83 5.09
C LEU A 194 -6.99 24.50 5.47
N VAL A 195 -8.12 23.98 4.97
CA VAL A 195 -9.47 24.43 5.35
C VAL A 195 -9.70 24.15 6.84
N LEU A 196 -9.31 22.97 7.31
CA LEU A 196 -9.41 22.59 8.72
C LEU A 196 -8.53 23.48 9.62
N ILE A 197 -7.31 23.81 9.16
CA ILE A 197 -6.40 24.72 9.87
C ILE A 197 -6.96 26.14 9.93
N TYR A 198 -7.66 26.60 8.88
CA TYR A 198 -8.28 27.93 8.83
C TYR A 198 -9.39 28.10 9.87
N PHE A 199 -10.31 27.13 9.99
CA PHE A 199 -11.43 27.16 10.93
C PHE A 199 -11.07 26.76 12.38
N ARG A 200 -9.79 26.78 12.70
CA ARG A 200 -9.29 26.45 14.04
C ARG A 200 -9.61 27.57 15.04
N ASN A 201 -10.12 27.17 16.19
CA ASN A 201 -10.28 28.02 17.36
C ASN A 201 -8.96 28.05 18.17
N LYS A 202 -8.59 29.24 18.67
CA LYS A 202 -7.38 29.49 19.46
C LYS A 202 -7.49 28.98 20.91
N ASN A 203 -8.67 28.52 21.34
CA ASN A 203 -8.87 28.01 22.69
C ASN A 203 -7.98 26.80 23.01
N GLY A 204 -7.54 26.74 24.26
CA GLY A 204 -6.68 25.69 24.80
C GLY A 204 -7.24 24.28 24.60
N SER A 205 -6.35 23.30 24.57
CA SER A 205 -6.70 21.89 24.37
C SER A 205 -6.32 21.05 25.58
N PRO A 206 -7.12 20.03 25.95
CA PRO A 206 -6.75 19.08 26.99
C PRO A 206 -5.44 18.34 26.65
N HIS A 207 -4.70 17.97 27.70
CA HIS A 207 -3.31 17.53 27.62
C HIS A 207 -3.15 16.01 27.36
N LEU A 208 -3.50 15.52 26.18
CA LEU A 208 -3.11 14.16 25.75
C LEU A 208 -1.72 14.15 25.11
N LYS A 209 -0.69 14.45 25.92
CA LYS A 209 0.70 14.58 25.45
C LYS A 209 1.24 13.28 24.83
N TYR A 210 0.90 12.12 25.43
CA TYR A 210 1.53 10.84 25.11
C TYR A 210 0.77 9.98 24.09
N LEU A 211 -0.50 10.29 23.83
CA LEU A 211 -1.36 9.48 22.94
C LEU A 211 -0.73 9.25 21.56
N PHE A 212 -0.18 10.30 20.96
CA PHE A 212 0.44 10.26 19.63
C PHE A 212 1.72 9.43 19.58
N TYR A 213 2.52 9.48 20.66
CA TYR A 213 3.77 8.74 20.75
C TYR A 213 3.54 7.23 20.82
N ILE A 214 2.39 6.81 21.34
CA ILE A 214 2.02 5.39 21.44
C ILE A 214 1.34 4.93 20.14
N ILE A 215 0.33 5.68 19.66
CA ILE A 215 -0.48 5.21 18.53
C ILE A 215 0.33 5.10 17.23
N TYR A 216 1.29 6.02 16.99
CA TYR A 216 2.04 6.03 15.74
C TYR A 216 2.83 4.73 15.46
N PRO A 217 3.66 4.19 16.38
CA PRO A 217 4.27 2.88 16.19
C PRO A 217 3.27 1.73 16.36
N LEU A 218 2.32 1.85 17.29
CA LEU A 218 1.39 0.77 17.63
C LEU A 218 0.48 0.39 16.45
N GLN A 219 0.00 1.37 15.67
CA GLN A 219 -0.84 1.07 14.51
C GLN A 219 -0.11 0.16 13.49
N TYR A 220 1.20 0.34 13.26
CA TYR A 220 1.95 -0.50 12.33
C TYR A 220 2.14 -1.90 12.88
N VAL A 221 2.33 -2.04 14.19
CA VAL A 221 2.37 -3.36 14.85
C VAL A 221 1.01 -4.06 14.68
N ILE A 222 -0.10 -3.37 14.96
CA ILE A 222 -1.45 -3.94 14.81
C ILE A 222 -1.71 -4.32 13.35
N ILE A 223 -1.42 -3.42 12.41
CA ILE A 223 -1.56 -3.67 10.98
C ILE A 223 -0.73 -4.88 10.56
N LEU A 224 0.53 -4.96 10.97
CA LEU A 224 1.39 -6.09 10.63
C LEU A 224 0.82 -7.41 11.18
N LEU A 225 0.37 -7.43 12.43
CA LEU A 225 -0.22 -8.62 13.04
C LEU A 225 -1.50 -9.04 12.31
N VAL A 226 -2.40 -8.10 12.03
CA VAL A 226 -3.67 -8.38 11.34
C VAL A 226 -3.42 -8.77 9.89
N TYR A 227 -2.54 -8.06 9.16
CA TYR A 227 -2.16 -8.40 7.79
C TYR A 227 -1.53 -9.79 7.73
N THR A 228 -0.63 -10.10 8.66
CA THR A 228 0.01 -11.42 8.72
C THR A 228 -1.04 -12.49 9.02
N PHE A 229 -1.95 -12.25 9.97
CA PHE A 229 -3.03 -13.19 10.29
C PHE A 229 -3.96 -13.44 9.09
N LEU A 230 -4.37 -12.38 8.38
CA LEU A 230 -5.27 -12.50 7.23
C LEU A 230 -4.58 -13.14 6.01
N VAL A 231 -3.31 -12.79 5.73
CA VAL A 231 -2.60 -13.27 4.53
C VAL A 231 -1.93 -14.61 4.77
N TYR A 232 -1.25 -14.82 5.90
CA TYR A 232 -0.61 -16.10 6.20
C TYR A 232 -1.56 -17.13 6.80
N GLY A 233 -2.76 -16.71 7.25
CA GLY A 233 -3.86 -17.60 7.58
C GLY A 233 -4.48 -18.26 6.35
N ASN A 234 -4.34 -17.65 5.17
CA ASN A 234 -4.87 -18.22 3.92
C ASN A 234 -3.96 -19.35 3.40
N PRO A 235 -4.57 -20.46 2.93
CA PRO A 235 -3.83 -21.57 2.38
C PRO A 235 -3.26 -21.24 0.98
N TYR A 236 -2.21 -21.94 0.60
CA TYR A 236 -1.65 -21.94 -0.75
C TYR A 236 -2.50 -22.81 -1.67
N TYR A 237 -2.80 -22.30 -2.87
CA TYR A 237 -3.48 -23.05 -3.91
C TYR A 237 -2.45 -23.51 -4.95
N PRO A 238 -2.27 -24.82 -5.17
CA PRO A 238 -1.46 -25.31 -6.27
C PRO A 238 -2.18 -25.02 -7.59
N ILE A 239 -1.59 -24.17 -8.43
CA ILE A 239 -2.14 -23.79 -9.73
C ILE A 239 -1.12 -24.06 -10.83
N LEU A 240 -1.55 -24.80 -11.84
CA LEU A 240 -0.77 -25.12 -13.02
C LEU A 240 -1.54 -24.78 -14.29
N ARG A 241 -0.94 -24.03 -15.21
CA ARG A 241 -1.51 -23.69 -16.51
C ARG A 241 -0.74 -24.38 -17.62
N THR A 242 -1.47 -25.06 -18.51
CA THR A 242 -0.89 -25.84 -19.61
C THR A 242 -1.55 -25.47 -20.93
N ALA A 243 -0.77 -25.21 -21.97
CA ALA A 243 -1.26 -24.98 -23.33
C ALA A 243 -1.20 -26.30 -24.13
N ILE A 244 -2.30 -26.69 -24.78
CA ILE A 244 -2.41 -27.97 -25.51
C ILE A 244 -2.28 -27.77 -27.02
N THR A 245 -2.79 -26.64 -27.53
CA THR A 245 -2.74 -26.19 -28.93
C THR A 245 -2.84 -24.65 -28.93
N PRO A 246 -2.55 -23.92 -30.02
CA PRO A 246 -2.56 -22.45 -30.03
C PRO A 246 -3.85 -21.78 -29.52
N ASN A 247 -4.97 -22.53 -29.39
CA ASN A 247 -6.27 -22.02 -29.01
C ASN A 247 -6.87 -22.64 -27.73
N PHE A 248 -6.16 -23.54 -27.02
CA PHE A 248 -6.66 -24.16 -25.79
C PHE A 248 -5.62 -24.19 -24.68
N SER A 249 -6.04 -23.76 -23.49
CA SER A 249 -5.29 -23.94 -22.26
C SER A 249 -6.15 -24.56 -21.18
N LEU A 250 -5.53 -25.41 -20.36
CA LEU A 250 -6.12 -25.95 -19.15
C LEU A 250 -5.48 -25.28 -17.95
N LEU A 251 -6.32 -24.93 -16.98
CA LEU A 251 -5.90 -24.38 -15.70
C LEU A 251 -6.31 -25.34 -14.60
N TYR A 252 -5.33 -26.02 -14.03
CA TYR A 252 -5.48 -26.91 -12.88
C TYR A 252 -5.42 -26.07 -11.60
N ILE A 253 -6.38 -26.30 -10.70
CA ILE A 253 -6.47 -25.68 -9.38
C ILE A 253 -6.69 -26.80 -8.37
N GLY A 254 -5.68 -27.12 -7.56
CA GLY A 254 -5.78 -28.17 -6.54
C GLY A 254 -6.26 -27.67 -5.19
N THR A 255 -6.44 -28.61 -4.27
CA THR A 255 -6.87 -28.31 -2.90
C THR A 255 -5.88 -27.41 -2.15
N PRO A 256 -6.40 -26.50 -1.31
CA PRO A 256 -5.58 -25.60 -0.51
C PRO A 256 -4.67 -26.35 0.49
N VAL A 257 -3.40 -25.96 0.57
CA VAL A 257 -2.41 -26.49 1.52
C VAL A 257 -1.78 -25.40 2.37
N ARG A 258 -1.28 -25.73 3.57
CA ARG A 258 -0.77 -24.71 4.51
C ARG A 258 0.69 -24.31 4.29
N SER A 259 1.46 -25.11 3.56
CA SER A 259 2.89 -24.87 3.31
C SER A 259 3.18 -24.58 1.84
N LEU A 260 4.09 -23.62 1.59
CA LEU A 260 4.57 -23.32 0.25
C LEU A 260 5.28 -24.54 -0.36
N ASP A 261 6.12 -25.22 0.43
CA ASP A 261 6.87 -26.39 -0.03
C ASP A 261 5.94 -27.52 -0.43
N GLN A 262 4.85 -27.72 0.31
CA GLN A 262 3.81 -28.69 -0.04
C GLN A 262 3.11 -28.31 -1.35
N CYS A 263 2.78 -27.03 -1.53
CA CYS A 263 2.16 -26.56 -2.75
C CYS A 263 3.08 -26.75 -3.97
N GLN A 264 4.36 -26.41 -3.84
CA GLN A 264 5.35 -26.59 -4.91
C GLN A 264 5.58 -28.07 -5.23
N ALA A 265 5.60 -28.95 -4.23
CA ALA A 265 5.71 -30.38 -4.43
C ALA A 265 4.49 -30.95 -5.19
N ILE A 266 3.27 -30.47 -4.89
CA ILE A 266 2.06 -30.84 -5.62
C ILE A 266 2.15 -30.38 -7.08
N ASN A 267 2.49 -29.11 -7.32
CA ASN A 267 2.66 -28.59 -8.69
C ASN A 267 3.67 -29.42 -9.48
N LEU A 268 4.85 -29.71 -8.91
CA LEU A 268 5.87 -30.53 -9.56
C LEU A 268 5.38 -31.95 -9.90
N THR A 269 4.55 -32.53 -9.05
CA THR A 269 3.94 -33.85 -9.31
C THR A 269 3.00 -33.78 -10.51
N ILE A 270 2.10 -32.80 -10.54
CA ILE A 270 1.16 -32.58 -11.64
C ILE A 270 1.92 -32.27 -12.95
N GLU A 271 2.97 -31.45 -12.90
CA GLU A 271 3.80 -31.14 -14.06
C GLU A 271 4.41 -32.40 -14.69
N ASN A 272 4.92 -33.32 -13.87
CA ASN A 272 5.50 -34.58 -14.34
C ASN A 272 4.43 -35.49 -14.96
N GLU A 273 3.25 -35.56 -14.35
CA GLU A 273 2.11 -36.33 -14.88
C GLU A 273 1.63 -35.77 -16.22
N VAL A 274 1.45 -34.45 -16.34
CA VAL A 274 1.05 -33.78 -17.58
C VAL A 274 2.08 -34.03 -18.69
N LYS A 275 3.37 -33.87 -18.40
CA LYS A 275 4.45 -34.13 -19.37
C LYS A 275 4.46 -35.58 -19.84
N SER A 276 4.17 -36.53 -18.95
CA SER A 276 4.13 -37.96 -19.29
C SER A 276 2.90 -38.34 -20.13
N SER A 277 1.75 -37.71 -19.86
CA SER A 277 0.46 -38.06 -20.48
C SER A 277 0.18 -37.27 -21.76
N CYS A 278 0.75 -36.07 -21.90
CA CYS A 278 0.56 -35.18 -23.04
C CYS A 278 1.91 -34.59 -23.50
N PRO A 279 2.63 -35.26 -24.42
CA PRO A 279 3.92 -34.79 -24.92
C PRO A 279 3.86 -33.46 -25.67
N THR A 280 2.67 -33.07 -26.16
CA THR A 280 2.43 -31.81 -26.89
C THR A 280 2.00 -30.66 -25.98
N CYS A 281 1.80 -30.91 -24.68
CA CYS A 281 1.37 -29.89 -23.75
C CYS A 281 2.56 -29.07 -23.24
N GLU A 282 2.46 -27.73 -23.31
CA GLU A 282 3.46 -26.82 -22.77
C GLU A 282 2.99 -26.21 -21.44
N ILE A 283 3.81 -26.30 -20.38
CA ILE A 283 3.52 -25.64 -19.11
C ILE A 283 3.84 -24.15 -19.26
N THR A 284 2.83 -23.30 -19.14
CA THR A 284 2.98 -21.85 -19.28
C THR A 284 3.13 -21.14 -17.93
N SER A 285 2.53 -21.67 -16.87
CA SER A 285 2.74 -21.18 -15.51
C SER A 285 2.52 -22.25 -14.45
N SER A 286 3.29 -22.14 -13.36
CA SER A 286 3.20 -22.99 -12.18
C SER A 286 3.39 -22.10 -10.95
N ILE A 287 2.32 -21.85 -10.21
CA ILE A 287 2.31 -20.88 -9.12
C ILE A 287 1.58 -21.43 -7.89
N CYS A 288 1.93 -20.86 -6.74
CA CYS A 288 1.34 -21.16 -5.44
C CYS A 288 0.85 -19.88 -4.78
N PRO A 289 -0.23 -19.25 -5.27
CA PRO A 289 -0.78 -18.06 -4.63
C PRO A 289 -1.47 -18.41 -3.31
N ARG A 290 -1.44 -17.46 -2.36
CA ARG A 290 -2.22 -17.54 -1.11
C ARG A 290 -3.65 -16.99 -1.27
N ASN A 291 -3.91 -16.22 -2.31
CA ASN A 291 -5.21 -15.64 -2.62
C ASN A 291 -5.57 -16.01 -4.06
N LEU A 292 -6.77 -16.53 -4.28
CA LEU A 292 -7.32 -16.72 -5.61
C LEU A 292 -7.91 -15.40 -6.11
N GLU A 293 -7.77 -15.14 -7.42
CA GLU A 293 -8.58 -14.10 -8.06
C GLU A 293 -10.06 -14.49 -7.97
N PRO A 294 -11.00 -13.53 -7.87
CA PRO A 294 -12.43 -13.84 -7.70
C PRO A 294 -12.99 -14.84 -8.73
N GLU A 295 -12.49 -14.80 -9.97
CA GLU A 295 -12.89 -15.74 -11.03
C GLU A 295 -12.41 -17.18 -10.77
N LEU A 296 -11.23 -17.34 -10.18
CA LEU A 296 -10.66 -18.63 -9.81
C LEU A 296 -11.32 -19.18 -8.54
N GLU A 297 -11.65 -18.30 -7.60
CA GLU A 297 -12.43 -18.67 -6.42
C GLU A 297 -13.83 -19.16 -6.82
N ALA A 298 -14.50 -18.48 -7.75
CA ALA A 298 -15.76 -18.94 -8.32
C ALA A 298 -15.63 -20.30 -9.04
N THR A 299 -14.47 -20.58 -9.67
CA THR A 299 -14.17 -21.88 -10.30
C THR A 299 -14.10 -22.99 -9.25
N VAL A 300 -13.42 -22.76 -8.13
CA VAL A 300 -13.32 -23.71 -7.00
C VAL A 300 -14.70 -23.93 -6.36
N ASP A 301 -15.51 -22.89 -6.26
CA ASP A 301 -16.88 -22.97 -5.74
C ASP A 301 -17.88 -23.62 -6.72
N GLY A 302 -17.46 -23.97 -7.94
CA GLY A 302 -18.31 -24.55 -8.97
C GLY A 302 -19.30 -23.56 -9.60
N LYS A 303 -19.00 -22.26 -9.53
CA LYS A 303 -19.80 -21.14 -10.06
C LYS A 303 -19.08 -20.38 -11.18
N SER A 304 -18.31 -21.08 -12.01
CA SER A 304 -17.61 -20.46 -13.14
C SER A 304 -18.61 -19.84 -14.12
N GLU A 305 -18.51 -18.52 -14.34
CA GLU A 305 -19.46 -17.77 -15.18
C GLU A 305 -19.23 -18.03 -16.68
N ASP A 306 -17.96 -18.15 -17.10
CA ASP A 306 -17.59 -18.11 -18.53
C ASP A 306 -16.89 -19.38 -19.03
N TYR A 307 -16.55 -20.33 -18.14
CA TYR A 307 -15.70 -21.47 -18.48
C TYR A 307 -16.28 -22.80 -18.01
N TRP A 308 -16.05 -23.83 -18.83
CA TRP A 308 -16.32 -25.21 -18.45
C TRP A 308 -15.29 -25.68 -17.43
N VAL A 309 -15.77 -26.39 -16.40
CA VAL A 309 -14.92 -26.83 -15.29
C VAL A 309 -15.13 -28.30 -15.02
N VAL A 310 -14.06 -29.09 -15.07
CA VAL A 310 -14.07 -30.44 -14.51
C VAL A 310 -13.81 -30.34 -13.03
N ARG A 311 -14.78 -30.75 -12.22
CA ARG A 311 -14.69 -30.78 -10.77
C ARG A 311 -14.46 -32.21 -10.29
N THR A 312 -13.44 -32.40 -9.47
CA THR A 312 -13.22 -33.61 -8.69
C THR A 312 -13.33 -33.29 -7.19
N GLU A 313 -13.13 -34.28 -6.32
CA GLU A 313 -13.07 -34.06 -4.87
C GLU A 313 -11.81 -33.29 -4.44
N THR A 314 -10.75 -33.34 -5.24
CA THR A 314 -9.41 -32.85 -4.84
C THR A 314 -8.85 -31.74 -5.74
N HIS A 315 -9.37 -31.60 -6.97
CA HIS A 315 -8.87 -30.66 -7.96
C HIS A 315 -9.98 -30.17 -8.89
N HIS A 316 -9.80 -28.97 -9.44
CA HIS A 316 -10.67 -28.34 -10.42
C HIS A 316 -9.84 -28.05 -11.68
N ILE A 317 -10.38 -28.35 -12.86
CA ILE A 317 -9.72 -28.09 -14.14
C ILE A 317 -10.62 -27.15 -14.95
N ARG A 318 -10.20 -25.89 -15.07
CA ARG A 318 -10.86 -24.89 -15.93
C ARG A 318 -10.33 -25.02 -17.35
N ILE A 319 -11.25 -25.07 -18.31
CA ILE A 319 -10.93 -25.20 -19.74
C ILE A 319 -11.11 -23.83 -20.40
N GLU A 320 -10.02 -23.27 -20.91
CA GLU A 320 -10.00 -21.97 -21.57
C GLU A 320 -9.72 -22.13 -23.06
N GLY A 321 -10.68 -21.74 -23.90
CA GLY A 321 -10.60 -21.89 -25.36
C GLY A 321 -11.97 -21.66 -26.02
N ASP A 322 -12.14 -22.15 -27.24
CA ASP A 322 -13.41 -22.02 -28.00
C ASP A 322 -14.56 -22.78 -27.31
N ASN A 323 -15.56 -22.03 -26.85
CA ASN A 323 -16.72 -22.52 -26.10
C ASN A 323 -17.46 -23.68 -26.77
N THR A 324 -17.47 -23.76 -28.10
CA THR A 324 -18.16 -24.83 -28.84
C THR A 324 -17.49 -26.20 -28.69
N LYS A 325 -16.19 -26.23 -28.37
CA LYS A 325 -15.41 -27.47 -28.17
C LYS A 325 -15.07 -27.72 -26.70
N SER A 326 -15.13 -26.69 -25.85
CA SER A 326 -14.85 -26.79 -24.42
C SER A 326 -15.77 -27.79 -23.69
N GLU A 327 -17.03 -27.93 -24.10
CA GLU A 327 -17.97 -28.92 -23.55
C GLU A 327 -17.49 -30.36 -23.78
N VAL A 328 -17.07 -30.66 -25.02
CA VAL A 328 -16.59 -31.99 -25.42
C VAL A 328 -15.31 -32.33 -24.67
N VAL A 329 -14.38 -31.38 -24.61
CA VAL A 329 -13.12 -31.52 -23.86
C VAL A 329 -13.40 -31.77 -22.38
N CYS A 330 -14.31 -31.01 -21.78
CA CYS A 330 -14.71 -31.15 -20.37
C CYS A 330 -15.30 -32.52 -20.07
N SER A 331 -16.22 -32.98 -20.93
CA SER A 331 -16.86 -34.29 -20.79
C SER A 331 -15.86 -35.43 -20.93
N GLU A 332 -14.91 -35.32 -21.86
CA GLU A 332 -13.92 -36.37 -22.10
C GLU A 332 -12.89 -36.46 -20.97
N ILE A 333 -12.39 -35.32 -20.48
CA ILE A 333 -11.49 -35.28 -19.31
C ILE A 333 -12.19 -35.87 -18.09
N ALA A 334 -13.45 -35.51 -17.82
CA ALA A 334 -14.20 -36.07 -16.69
C ALA A 334 -14.37 -37.60 -16.81
N LYS A 335 -14.65 -38.12 -18.01
CA LYS A 335 -14.74 -39.57 -18.24
C LYS A 335 -13.42 -40.28 -18.00
N GLN A 336 -12.30 -39.72 -18.48
CA GLN A 336 -10.98 -40.31 -18.29
C GLN A 336 -10.59 -40.36 -16.81
N ILE A 337 -10.84 -39.29 -16.04
CA ILE A 337 -10.57 -39.28 -14.60
C ILE A 337 -11.40 -40.34 -13.89
N ASN A 338 -12.70 -40.45 -14.19
CA ASN A 338 -13.57 -41.49 -13.62
C ASN A 338 -13.14 -42.92 -13.99
N ALA A 339 -12.48 -43.12 -15.13
CA ALA A 339 -12.05 -44.43 -15.60
C ALA A 339 -10.67 -44.84 -15.06
N GLN A 340 -9.79 -43.87 -14.79
CA GLN A 340 -8.40 -44.11 -14.41
C GLN A 340 -8.12 -43.90 -12.92
N THR A 341 -9.06 -43.27 -12.19
CA THR A 341 -8.92 -42.97 -10.77
C THR A 341 -10.19 -43.33 -10.01
N ASP A 342 -10.08 -43.55 -8.70
CA ASP A 342 -11.24 -43.75 -7.82
C ASP A 342 -12.01 -42.44 -7.54
N GLN A 343 -11.64 -41.33 -8.19
CA GLN A 343 -12.27 -40.04 -7.98
C GLN A 343 -13.51 -39.85 -8.86
N LYS A 344 -14.54 -39.22 -8.29
CA LYS A 344 -15.70 -38.77 -9.07
C LYS A 344 -15.41 -37.43 -9.71
N ALA A 345 -15.28 -37.41 -11.03
CA ALA A 345 -15.16 -36.22 -11.84
C ALA A 345 -16.50 -35.85 -12.49
N GLN A 346 -16.87 -34.57 -12.43
CA GLN A 346 -18.07 -34.02 -13.06
C GLN A 346 -17.70 -32.83 -13.94
N CYS A 347 -18.26 -32.79 -15.15
CA CYS A 347 -18.16 -31.62 -16.01
C CYS A 347 -19.28 -30.62 -15.66
N LEU A 348 -18.90 -29.41 -15.26
CA LEU A 348 -19.82 -28.33 -14.90
C LEU A 348 -19.92 -27.32 -16.05
N MET A 349 -21.15 -26.97 -16.40
CA MET A 349 -21.47 -25.98 -17.42
C MET A 349 -21.27 -24.54 -16.89
N PRO A 350 -20.90 -23.58 -17.74
CA PRO A 350 -20.81 -22.16 -17.37
C PRO A 350 -22.16 -21.63 -16.89
N GLN A 351 -22.19 -20.89 -15.78
CA GLN A 351 -23.40 -20.22 -15.30
C GLN A 351 -23.58 -18.90 -16.05
N GLN A 352 -24.46 -18.88 -17.05
CA GLN A 352 -24.77 -17.66 -17.80
C GLN A 352 -25.31 -16.55 -16.87
N LYS A 353 -24.72 -15.35 -16.97
CA LYS A 353 -25.27 -14.14 -16.34
C LYS A 353 -26.73 -13.96 -16.74
N VAL A 354 -27.64 -14.07 -15.77
CA VAL A 354 -28.95 -13.44 -15.88
C VAL A 354 -28.68 -11.92 -15.84
N ARG A 355 -28.53 -11.30 -17.01
CA ARG A 355 -28.45 -9.83 -17.12
C ARG A 355 -29.70 -9.26 -16.47
N LYS A 356 -29.55 -8.65 -15.29
CA LYS A 356 -30.54 -7.74 -14.71
C LYS A 356 -30.22 -6.32 -15.11
#